data_AF-A0A239FWK6-F1
#
_entry.id   AF-A0A239FWK6-F1
#
_cell.length_a   1.000
_cell.length_b   1.000
_cell.length_c   1.000
_cell.angle_alpha   90.00
_cell.angle_beta   90.00
_cell.angle_gamma   90.00
#
_symmetry.space_group_name_H-M   'P 1'
#
loop_
_entity.id
_entity.type
_entity.pdbx_description
1 polymer ?
#
loop_
_entity_poly.entity_id
_entity_poly.type
_entity_poly.pdbx_seq_one_letter_code
_entity_poly.pdbx_strand_id
1 'polypeptide(L)' 'MTPPAGDGRERLVGLLAAGIAAVLLVSSVTWFASDRAVIGVAQLFLGAVLGAVAAVLYRRSQRR' A
#
# COMPACT_ATOMS: atom_id res chain seq x y z
N MET A 1 -10.23 12.84 -32.79
CA MET A 1 -10.25 13.06 -31.33
C MET A 1 -10.00 11.71 -30.67
N THR A 2 -8.73 11.40 -30.43
CA THR A 2 -8.29 10.11 -29.86
C THR A 2 -8.39 10.20 -28.33
N PRO A 3 -9.13 9.32 -27.64
CA PRO A 3 -9.21 9.34 -26.18
C PRO A 3 -7.84 9.04 -25.56
N PRO A 4 -7.41 9.74 -24.49
CA PRO A 4 -6.16 9.42 -23.82
C PRO A 4 -6.27 8.03 -23.15
N ALA A 5 -5.52 7.06 -23.66
CA ALA A 5 -5.41 5.71 -23.10
C ALA A 5 -4.51 5.64 -21.83
N GLY A 6 -4.23 6.78 -21.19
CA GLY A 6 -3.22 6.93 -20.12
C GLY A 6 -3.70 6.65 -18.70
N ASP A 7 -4.96 7.00 -18.39
CA ASP A 7 -5.44 7.15 -17.00
C ASP A 7 -5.45 5.84 -16.19
N GLY A 8 -5.52 4.69 -16.86
CA GLY A 8 -5.54 3.39 -16.21
C GLY A 8 -4.18 2.87 -15.78
N ARG A 9 -3.12 3.16 -16.54
CA ARG A 9 -1.77 2.63 -16.27
C ARG A 9 -1.06 3.47 -15.22
N GLU A 10 -1.14 4.79 -15.30
CA GLU A 10 -0.56 5.69 -14.29
C GLU A 10 -1.14 5.43 -12.91
N ARG A 11 -2.44 5.15 -12.83
CA ARG A 11 -3.10 4.81 -11.57
C ARG A 11 -2.66 3.46 -11.00
N LEU A 12 -2.31 2.49 -11.85
CA LEU A 12 -1.74 1.19 -11.41
C LEU A 12 -0.29 1.35 -10.95
N VAL A 13 0.50 2.12 -11.68
CA VAL A 13 1.90 2.42 -11.34
C VAL A 13 1.98 3.22 -10.04
N GLY A 14 1.11 4.22 -9.86
CA GLY A 14 1.01 4.98 -8.61
C GLY A 14 0.62 4.10 -7.42
N LEU A 15 -0.26 3.11 -7.62
CA LEU A 15 -0.60 2.14 -6.58
C LEU A 15 0.55 1.19 -6.24
N LEU A 16 1.28 0.72 -7.24
CA LEU A 16 2.48 -0.10 -7.04
C LEU A 16 3.54 0.67 -6.26
N ALA A 17 3.82 1.91 -6.67
CA ALA A 17 4.77 2.78 -6.00
C ALA A 17 4.36 3.09 -4.55
N ALA A 18 3.07 3.36 -4.30
CA ALA A 18 2.54 3.56 -2.95
C ALA A 18 2.70 2.31 -2.07
N GLY A 19 2.48 1.11 -2.63
CA GLY A 19 2.72 -0.15 -1.92
C GLY A 19 4.19 -0.38 -1.58
N ILE A 20 5.09 -0.15 -2.54
CA ILE A 20 6.54 -0.26 -2.33
C ILE A 20 7.01 0.73 -1.26
N ALA A 21 6.54 1.98 -1.32
CA ALA A 21 6.85 3.01 -0.32
C ALA A 21 6.37 2.61 1.08
N ALA A 22 5.16 2.03 1.19
CA ALA A 22 4.64 1.53 2.46
C ALA A 22 5.47 0.38 3.05
N VAL A 23 5.88 -0.57 2.22
CA VAL A 23 6.76 -1.69 2.63
C VAL A 23 8.14 -1.17 3.07
N LEU A 24 8.74 -0.29 2.28
CA LEU A 24 10.04 0.32 2.60
C LEU A 24 10.00 1.10 3.92
N LEU A 25 8.97 1.93 4.10
CA LEU A 25 8.80 2.72 5.30
C LEU A 25 8.71 1.83 6.54
N VAL A 26 7.96 0.73 6.43
CA VAL A 26 7.80 -0.19 7.56
C VAL A 26 9.04 -1.03 7.81
N SER A 27 9.69 -1.54 6.76
CA SER A 27 10.97 -2.22 6.89
C SER A 27 12.01 -1.34 7.59
N SER A 28 11.94 -0.01 7.37
CA SER A 28 12.82 0.96 8.04
C SER A 28 12.45 1.14 9.52
N VAL A 29 11.16 1.24 9.85
CA VAL A 29 10.68 1.41 11.24
C VAL A 29 10.97 0.16 12.08
N THR A 30 10.88 -1.04 11.49
CA THR A 30 11.16 -2.29 12.21
C THR A 30 12.62 -2.45 12.62
N TRP A 31 13.56 -1.87 11.88
CA TRP A 31 14.98 -1.89 12.24
C TRP A 31 15.31 -0.93 13.39
N PHE A 32 14.54 0.14 13.55
CA PHE A 32 14.76 1.17 14.57
C PHE A 32 13.98 0.96 15.89
N ALA A 33 12.86 0.24 15.89
CA ALA A 33 11.93 0.16 17.03
C ALA A 33 12.22 -0.97 18.06
N SER A 34 13.44 -1.52 18.06
CA SER A 34 13.71 -2.94 18.29
C SER A 34 13.58 -3.57 19.69
N ASP A 35 13.02 -2.95 20.74
CA ASP A 35 13.02 -3.61 22.08
C ASP A 35 11.64 -3.91 22.72
N ARG A 36 10.65 -3.02 22.71
CA ARG A 36 9.28 -3.33 23.23
C ARG A 36 8.11 -2.70 22.48
N ALA A 37 8.36 -1.65 21.69
CA ALA A 37 7.35 -0.98 20.87
C ALA A 37 6.95 -1.79 19.63
N VAL A 38 7.70 -2.84 19.30
CA VAL A 38 7.55 -3.67 18.09
C VAL A 38 6.16 -4.28 17.96
N ILE A 39 5.56 -4.78 19.05
CA ILE A 39 4.31 -5.54 18.99
C ILE A 39 3.13 -4.62 18.62
N GLY A 40 3.06 -3.43 19.24
CA GLY A 40 2.02 -2.45 18.93
C GLY A 40 2.14 -1.90 17.51
N VAL A 41 3.37 -1.62 17.07
CA VAL A 41 3.65 -1.12 15.71
C VAL A 41 3.38 -2.20 14.66
N ALA A 42 3.75 -3.46 14.92
CA ALA A 42 3.49 -4.58 14.02
C ALA A 42 1.98 -4.81 13.82
N GLN A 43 1.18 -4.67 14.88
CA GLN A 43 -0.27 -4.81 14.80
C GLN A 43 -0.93 -3.68 13.99
N LEU A 44 -0.49 -2.44 14.19
CA LEU A 44 -0.94 -1.30 13.39
C LEU A 44 -0.51 -1.44 11.92
N PHE A 45 0.71 -1.92 11.67
CA PHE A 45 1.19 -2.19 10.32
C PHE A 45 0.37 -3.28 9.63
N LEU A 46 0.08 -4.38 10.32
CA LEU A 46 -0.75 -5.45 9.79
C LEU A 46 -2.15 -4.95 9.43
N GLY A 47 -2.73 -4.09 10.27
CA GLY A 47 -3.99 -3.40 9.98
C GLY A 47 -3.90 -2.49 8.74
N ALA A 48 -2.81 -1.73 8.60
CA ALA A 48 -2.57 -0.89 7.43
C ALA A 48 -2.43 -1.71 6.14
N VAL A 49 -1.69 -2.83 6.18
CA VAL A 49 -1.54 -3.76 5.06
C VAL A 49 -2.89 -4.37 4.69
N LEU A 50 -3.66 -4.87 5.67
CA LEU A 50 -5.00 -5.39 5.41
C LEU A 50 -5.92 -4.33 4.81
N GLY A 51 -5.89 -3.10 5.34
CA GLY A 51 -6.67 -1.98 4.82
C GLY A 51 -6.28 -1.61 3.39
N ALA A 52 -4.99 -1.62 3.08
CA ALA A 52 -4.50 -1.40 1.72
C ALA A 52 -4.95 -2.51 0.76
N VAL A 53 -4.84 -3.77 1.16
CA VAL A 53 -5.30 -4.92 0.38
C VAL A 53 -6.81 -4.86 0.15
N ALA A 54 -7.59 -4.53 1.18
CA ALA A 54 -9.04 -4.35 1.07
C ALA A 54 -9.39 -3.20 0.12
N ALA A 55 -8.70 -2.06 0.21
CA ALA A 55 -8.90 -0.93 -0.69
C ALA A 55 -8.54 -1.26 -2.15
N VAL A 56 -7.46 -2.02 -2.37
CA VAL A 56 -7.05 -2.51 -3.71
C VAL A 56 -8.09 -3.48 -4.26
N LEU A 57 -8.54 -4.44 -3.44
CA LEU A 57 -9.55 -5.41 -3.85
C LEU A 57 -10.89 -4.72 -4.16
N TYR A 58 -11.30 -3.76 -3.33
CA TYR A 58 -12.50 -2.94 -3.54
C TYR A 58 -12.40 -2.14 -4.84
N ARG A 59 -11.27 -1.46 -5.08
CA ARG A 59 -11.01 -0.72 -6.33
C ARG A 59 -10.99 -1.62 -7.55
N ARG A 60 -10.48 -2.85 -7.42
CA ARG A 60 -10.48 -3.85 -8.49
C ARG A 60 -11.89 -4.34 -8.79
N SER A 61 -12.71 -4.53 -7.76
CA SER A 61 -14.09 -5.00 -7.90
C SER A 61 -15.01 -3.96 -8.54
N GLN A 62 -14.82 -2.67 -8.23
CA GLN A 62 -15.54 -1.55 -8.84
C GLN A 62 -15.14 -1.28 -10.30
N ARG A 63 -14.08 -1.93 -10.80
CA ARG A 63 -13.55 -1.76 -12.16
C ARG A 63 -13.92 -2.90 -13.10
N ARG A 64 -14.57 -3.97 -12.59
CA ARG A 64 -15.18 -5.04 -13.37
C ARG A 64 -16.65 -4.72 -13.59
#